data_AF-A0AAD5J6W1-F1
#
_entry.id   AF-A0AAD5J6W1-F1
#
_cell.length_a   1.000
_cell.length_b   1.000
_cell.length_c   1.000
_cell.angle_alpha   90.00
_cell.angle_beta   90.00
_cell.angle_gamma   90.00
#
_symmetry.space_group_name_H-M   'P 1'
#
loop_
_entity.id
_entity.type
_entity.pdbx_description
1 polymer ?
#
loop_
_entity_poly.entity_id
_entity_poly.type
_entity_poly.pdbx_seq_one_letter_code
_entity_poly.pdbx_strand_id
1 'polypeptide(L)' 'MTSREATNLDGTFPPAWIGFGNAYAAQEEGDQAMLAYRTAARLFPGCHLPTLYIGMEYMRTHSFKLAEQFFMQAKTI' A
#
# COMPACT_ATOMS: atom_id res chain seq x y z
N MET A 1 -3.93 -15.45 22.30
CA MET A 1 -3.10 -14.36 21.77
C MET A 1 -3.99 -13.55 20.84
N THR A 2 -4.65 -12.53 21.38
CA THR A 2 -5.67 -11.72 20.71
C THR A 2 -5.03 -10.76 19.73
N SER A 3 -5.47 -10.80 18.48
CA SER A 3 -4.98 -10.13 17.27
C SER A 3 -4.97 -8.59 17.28
N ARG A 4 -5.06 -7.95 18.45
CA ARG A 4 -5.30 -6.50 18.60
C ARG A 4 -4.10 -5.70 19.12
N GLU A 5 -3.01 -6.37 19.51
CA GLU A 5 -1.79 -5.70 19.98
C GLU A 5 -0.79 -5.34 18.86
N ALA A 6 -1.01 -5.81 17.63
CA ALA A 6 -0.19 -5.39 16.48
C ALA A 6 -0.42 -3.93 16.04
N THR A 7 -1.46 -3.28 16.58
CA THR A 7 -1.88 -1.93 16.20
C THR A 7 -1.11 -0.79 16.88
N ASN A 8 -0.15 -1.10 17.76
CA ASN A 8 0.71 -0.10 18.42
C ASN A 8 2.13 0.00 17.82
N LEU A 9 2.30 -0.40 16.56
CA LEU A 9 3.52 -0.07 15.83
C LEU A 9 3.46 1.42 15.50
N ASP A 10 4.37 2.18 16.11
CA ASP A 10 4.64 3.59 15.86
C ASP A 10 4.22 4.04 14.46
N GLY A 11 3.43 5.11 14.38
CA GLY A 11 2.96 5.73 13.12
C GLY A 11 4.08 6.21 12.18
N THR A 12 5.33 5.90 12.49
CA THR A 12 6.57 6.19 11.75
C THR A 12 7.17 4.97 11.05
N PHE A 13 6.49 3.80 10.99
CA PHE A 13 7.01 2.61 10.29
C PHE A 13 6.36 2.37 8.91
N PRO A 14 7.04 2.71 7.78
CA PRO A 14 6.50 2.51 6.42
C PRO A 14 6.04 1.07 6.12
N PRO A 15 6.76 0.01 6.57
CA PRO A 15 6.34 -1.36 6.31
C PRO A 15 5.04 -1.76 7.04
N ALA A 16 4.66 -1.09 8.14
CA ALA A 16 3.40 -1.39 8.84
C ALA A 16 2.19 -1.05 7.97
N TRP A 17 2.20 0.12 7.32
CA TRP A 17 1.13 0.54 6.40
C TRP A 17 1.03 -0.35 5.16
N ILE A 18 2.16 -0.83 4.66
CA ILE A 18 2.18 -1.84 3.59
C ILE A 18 1.58 -3.16 4.08
N GLY A 19 1.92 -3.58 5.30
CA GLY A 19 1.33 -4.76 5.94
C GLY A 19 -0.19 -4.66 6.07
N PHE A 20 -0.71 -3.50 6.52
CA PHE A 20 -2.15 -3.24 6.55
C PHE A 20 -2.76 -3.30 5.15
N GLY A 21 -2.14 -2.67 4.16
CA GLY A 21 -2.64 -2.72 2.79
C GLY A 21 -2.69 -4.14 2.21
N ASN A 22 -1.66 -4.96 2.47
CA ASN A 22 -1.63 -6.36 2.06
C ASN A 22 -2.70 -7.20 2.76
N ALA A 23 -2.94 -6.96 4.06
CA ALA A 23 -3.98 -7.63 4.81
C ALA A 23 -5.37 -7.28 4.26
N TYR A 24 -5.65 -6.01 3.97
CA TYR A 24 -6.91 -5.60 3.35
C TYR A 24 -7.06 -6.18 1.93
N ALA A 25 -6.00 -6.17 1.13
CA ALA A 25 -6.02 -6.77 -0.19
C ALA A 25 -6.30 -8.28 -0.17
N ALA A 26 -5.76 -9.00 0.82
CA ALA A 26 -6.03 -10.42 1.03
C ALA A 26 -7.48 -10.69 1.48
N GLN A 27 -8.15 -9.71 2.09
CA GLN A 27 -9.57 -9.76 2.42
C GLN A 27 -10.47 -9.21 1.30
N GLU A 28 -9.93 -8.99 0.10
CA GLU A 28 -10.64 -8.39 -1.05
C GLU A 28 -11.18 -6.97 -0.78
N GLU A 29 -10.69 -6.30 0.28
CA GLU A 29 -11.03 -4.93 0.64
C GLU A 29 -10.10 -3.92 -0.09
N GLY A 30 -10.21 -3.88 -1.41
CA GLY A 30 -9.32 -3.07 -2.27
C GLY A 30 -9.29 -1.58 -1.93
N ASP A 31 -10.42 -1.00 -1.50
CA ASP A 31 -10.49 0.41 -1.11
C ASP A 31 -9.69 0.71 0.18
N GLN A 32 -9.76 -0.17 1.18
CA GLN A 32 -8.99 -0.06 2.42
C GLN A 32 -7.50 -0.30 2.16
N ALA A 33 -7.18 -1.24 1.27
CA ALA A 33 -5.81 -1.48 0.83
C ALA A 33 -5.21 -0.23 0.17
N MET A 34 -5.96 0.37 -0.75
CA MET A 34 -5.57 1.60 -1.44
C MET A 34 -5.38 2.77 -0.46
N LEU A 35 -6.25 2.90 0.54
CA LEU A 35 -6.12 3.92 1.59
C LEU A 35 -4.82 3.73 2.39
N ALA A 36 -4.50 2.50 2.78
CA ALA A 36 -3.30 2.18 3.54
C ALA A 36 -2.01 2.49 2.74
N TYR A 37 -1.95 2.07 1.47
CA TYR A 37 -0.79 2.37 0.63
C TYR A 37 -0.64 3.87 0.34
N ARG A 38 -1.73 4.60 0.08
CA ARG A 38 -1.67 6.06 -0.12
C ARG A 38 -1.22 6.79 1.14
N THR A 39 -1.64 6.31 2.31
CA THR A 39 -1.18 6.85 3.60
C THR A 39 0.32 6.61 3.76
N ALA A 40 0.81 5.41 3.44
CA ALA A 40 2.25 5.12 3.44
C ALA A 40 3.02 6.03 2.47
N ALA A 41 2.52 6.24 1.24
CA ALA A 41 3.16 7.11 0.25
C ALA A 41 3.26 8.57 0.73
N ARG A 42 2.24 9.07 1.44
CA ARG A 42 2.22 10.44 2.00
C ARG A 42 3.17 10.61 3.18
N LEU A 43 3.22 9.62 4.07
CA LEU A 43 4.11 9.65 5.24
C LEU A 43 5.58 9.45 4.85
N PHE A 44 5.83 8.74 3.74
CA PHE A 44 7.17 8.37 3.28
C PHE A 44 7.38 8.69 1.79
N PRO A 45 7.53 9.98 1.43
CA PRO A 45 7.61 10.41 0.03
C PRO A 45 8.85 9.90 -0.73
N GLY A 46 9.88 9.40 -0.02
CA GLY A 46 11.06 8.78 -0.63
C GLY A 46 11.00 7.25 -0.74
N CYS A 47 9.87 6.63 -0.37
CA CYS A 47 9.71 5.18 -0.47
C CYS A 47 8.95 4.82 -1.74
N HIS A 48 9.58 4.06 -2.63
CA HIS A 48 8.93 3.56 -3.85
C HIS A 48 7.94 2.41 -3.58
N LEU A 49 8.05 1.74 -2.43
CA LEU A 49 7.25 0.55 -2.11
C LEU A 49 5.74 0.84 -2.06
N PRO A 50 5.23 1.86 -1.35
CA PRO A 50 3.81 2.20 -1.37
C PRO A 50 3.25 2.41 -2.79
N THR A 51 3.99 3.14 -3.63
CA THR A 51 3.62 3.42 -5.02
C THR A 51 3.58 2.14 -5.86
N LEU A 52 4.52 1.22 -5.63
CA LEU A 52 4.54 -0.11 -6.25
C LEU A 52 3.29 -0.93 -5.86
N TYR A 53 2.94 -0.94 -4.58
CA TYR A 53 1.74 -1.66 -4.09
C TYR A 53 0.43 -1.05 -4.60
N ILE A 54 0.36 0.28 -4.76
CA ILE A 54 -0.75 0.94 -5.45
C ILE A 54 -0.87 0.42 -6.89
N GLY A 55 0.24 0.33 -7.62
CA GLY A 55 0.27 -0.22 -8.98
C GLY A 55 -0.18 -1.69 -9.03
N MET A 56 0.24 -2.52 -8.07
CA MET A 56 -0.23 -3.90 -7.94
C MET A 56 -1.73 -3.99 -7.67
N GLU A 57 -2.29 -3.05 -6.92
CA GLU A 57 -3.74 -3.04 -6.65
C GLU A 57 -4.55 -2.64 -7.88
N TYR A 58 -4.01 -1.74 -8.71
CA TYR A 58 -4.57 -1.46 -10.03
C TYR A 58 -4.43 -2.63 -11.01
N MET A 59 -3.39 -3.47 -10.89
CA MET A 59 -3.29 -4.71 -11.65
C MET A 59 -4.41 -5.69 -11.29
N ARG A 60 -4.71 -5.84 -9.99
CA ARG A 60 -5.78 -6.72 -9.50
C ARG A 60 -7.17 -6.28 -9.96
N THR A 61 -7.40 -4.98 -10.04
CA THR A 61 -8.67 -4.38 -10.53
C THR A 61 -8.74 -4.25 -12.06
N HIS A 62 -7.83 -4.90 -12.80
CA HIS A 62 -7.73 -4.84 -14.27
C HIS A 62 -7.54 -3.43 -14.87
N SER A 63 -7.10 -2.48 -14.04
CA SER A 63 -6.82 -1.09 -14.43
C SER A 63 -5.38 -0.92 -14.90
N PHE A 64 -5.01 -1.65 -15.95
CA PHE A 64 -3.61 -1.80 -16.40
C PHE A 64 -2.91 -0.48 -16.74
N LYS A 65 -3.63 0.47 -17.35
CA LYS A 65 -3.06 1.80 -17.68
C LYS A 65 -2.63 2.58 -16.43
N LEU A 66 -3.43 2.51 -15.37
CA LEU A 66 -3.09 3.16 -14.10
C LEU A 66 -1.97 2.41 -13.40
N ALA A 67 -2.01 1.08 -13.41
CA ALA A 67 -0.93 0.27 -12.85
C ALA A 67 0.44 0.62 -13.45
N GLU A 68 0.53 0.70 -14.78
CA GLU A 68 1.75 1.08 -15.49
C GLU A 68 2.25 2.48 -15.10
N GLN A 69 1.35 3.46 -15.00
CA GLN A 69 1.71 4.81 -14.54
C GLN A 69 2.32 4.78 -13.13
N PHE A 70 1.72 4.05 -12.20
CA PHE A 70 2.24 3.92 -10.84
C PHE A 70 3.54 3.13 -10.78
N PHE A 71 3.75 2.12 -11.63
CA PHE A 71 5.03 1.42 -11.73
C PHE A 71 6.14 2.32 -12.29
N MET A 72 5.83 3.13 -13.30
CA MET A 72 6.77 4.13 -13.82
C MET A 72 7.11 5.17 -12.75
N GLN A 73 6.11 5.62 -11.99
CA GLN A 73 6.32 6.54 -10.88
C GLN A 73 7.18 5.91 -9.78
N ALA A 74 6.92 4.66 -9.41
CA ALA A 74 7.71 3.92 -8.42
C ALA A 74 9.17 3.75 -8.86
N LYS A 75 9.42 3.57 -10.16
CA LYS A 75 10.78 3.48 -10.73
C LYS A 75 11.56 4.81 -10.66
N THR A 76 10.86 5.93 -10.64
CA THR A 76 11.47 7.28 -10.65
C THR A 76 11.72 7.87 -9.25
N ILE A 77 11.26 7.19 -8.19
CA ILE A 77 11.52 7.55 -6.78
C ILE A 77 12.86 6.94 -6.36
#